data_AF-A0A4R8CK22-F1
#
_entry.id   AF-A0A4R8CK22-F1
#
_cell.length_a   1.000
_cell.length_b   1.000
_cell.length_c   1.000
_cell.angle_alpha   90.00
_cell.angle_beta   90.00
_cell.angle_gamma   90.00
#
_symmetry.space_group_name_H-M   'P 1'
#
loop_
_entity.id
_entity.type
_entity.pdbx_description
1 polymer ?
#
loop_
_entity_poly.entity_id
_entity_poly.type
_entity_poly.pdbx_seq_one_letter_code
_entity_poly.pdbx_strand_id
1 'polypeptide(L)'
;MEPRSDCPINAAVEVLGDRWSLLVLRDVIFSDRRYFRALLTGSPEGIASNILADRLVRLVEAGLLSRGTAARGQRAQYSLTEAGIQTLPILDALGNWSLTWRPAANELHARQQFMHDQGPPFIEDLMDDLRTRHLGAPPKTQSGPTPFERLDAAHAPAD
;
A
#
# COMPACT_ATOMS: atom_id res chain seq x y z
N MET A 1 -5.93 16.10 -12.86
CA MET A 1 -7.10 16.71 -12.17
C MET A 1 -6.59 17.97 -11.52
N GLU A 2 -7.12 19.14 -11.88
CA GLU A 2 -6.70 20.39 -11.23
C GLU A 2 -7.35 20.49 -9.84
N PRO A 3 -6.58 20.83 -8.78
CA PRO A 3 -7.11 20.87 -7.44
C PRO A 3 -8.15 21.99 -7.29
N ARG A 4 -9.23 21.73 -6.56
CA ARG A 4 -10.31 22.72 -6.34
C ARG A 4 -9.88 23.95 -5.53
N SER A 5 -8.71 23.90 -4.90
CA SER A 5 -8.10 24.98 -4.13
C SER A 5 -6.58 24.78 -4.03
N ASP A 6 -5.85 25.84 -3.70
CA ASP A 6 -4.41 25.80 -3.43
C ASP A 6 -4.06 25.13 -2.08
N CYS A 7 -5.05 24.58 -1.36
CA CYS A 7 -4.81 23.86 -0.11
C CYS A 7 -4.14 22.49 -0.39
N PRO A 8 -2.92 22.23 0.12
CA PRO A 8 -2.23 20.97 -0.14
C PRO A 8 -2.96 19.74 0.42
N ILE A 9 -3.68 19.91 1.54
CA ILE A 9 -4.49 18.84 2.14
C ILE A 9 -5.64 18.48 1.21
N ASN A 10 -6.35 19.48 0.66
CA ASN A 10 -7.43 19.23 -0.29
C ASN A 10 -6.92 18.50 -1.54
N ALA A 11 -5.78 18.94 -2.09
CA ALA A 11 -5.17 18.28 -3.24
C ALA A 11 -4.85 16.80 -2.96
N ALA A 12 -4.32 16.48 -1.77
CA ALA A 12 -4.10 15.09 -1.36
C ALA A 12 -5.41 14.31 -1.19
N VAL A 13 -6.44 14.91 -0.59
CA VAL A 13 -7.77 14.28 -0.39
C VAL A 13 -8.47 14.01 -1.70
N GLU A 14 -8.31 14.85 -2.72
CA GLU A 14 -8.90 14.60 -4.05
C GLU A 14 -8.32 13.36 -4.73
N VAL A 15 -7.07 13.00 -4.39
CA VAL A 15 -6.40 11.81 -4.92
C VAL A 15 -6.61 10.57 -4.03
N LEU A 16 -6.48 10.73 -2.71
CA LEU A 16 -6.43 9.62 -1.75
C LEU A 16 -7.73 9.40 -0.98
N GLY A 17 -8.57 10.43 -0.87
CA GLY A 17 -9.68 10.51 0.07
C GLY A 17 -10.96 9.77 -0.36
N ASP A 18 -10.92 9.04 -1.47
CA ASP A 18 -12.01 8.14 -1.80
C ASP A 18 -11.88 6.80 -1.06
N ARG A 19 -13.00 6.10 -0.89
CA ARG A 19 -13.10 4.86 -0.11
C ARG A 19 -12.07 3.77 -0.50
N TRP A 20 -11.64 3.72 -1.76
CA TRP A 20 -10.91 2.58 -2.32
C TRP A 20 -9.44 2.85 -2.60
N SER A 21 -9.03 4.10 -2.86
CA SER A 21 -7.64 4.40 -3.26
C SER A 21 -6.61 3.91 -2.23
N LEU A 22 -6.82 4.25 -0.96
CA LEU A 22 -5.92 3.81 0.11
C LEU A 22 -5.97 2.29 0.36
N LEU A 23 -7.12 1.63 0.15
CA LEU A 23 -7.23 0.16 0.27
C LEU A 23 -6.50 -0.57 -0.87
N VAL A 24 -6.58 -0.05 -2.09
CA VAL A 24 -5.82 -0.58 -3.24
C VAL A 24 -4.33 -0.39 -3.00
N LEU A 25 -3.89 0.79 -2.56
CA LEU A 25 -2.49 1.04 -2.22
C LEU A 25 -2.00 0.13 -1.08
N ARG A 26 -2.80 -0.05 -0.02
CA ARG A 26 -2.53 -1.00 1.06
C ARG A 26 -2.26 -2.40 0.52
N ASP A 27 -3.11 -2.89 -0.38
CA ASP A 27 -2.99 -4.24 -0.94
C ASP A 27 -1.75 -4.40 -1.84
N VAL A 28 -1.37 -3.35 -2.57
CA VAL A 28 -0.12 -3.34 -3.36
C VAL A 28 1.09 -3.33 -2.42
N ILE A 29 1.08 -2.51 -1.36
CA ILE A 29 2.19 -2.35 -0.42
C ILE A 29 2.40 -3.61 0.42
N PHE A 30 1.35 -4.09 1.10
CA PHE A 30 1.50 -5.11 2.15
C PHE A 30 1.33 -6.54 1.66
N SER A 31 0.72 -6.74 0.49
CA SER A 31 0.48 -8.07 -0.08
C SER A 31 1.15 -8.29 -1.44
N ASP A 32 1.93 -7.32 -1.93
CA ASP A 32 2.57 -7.33 -3.26
C ASP A 32 1.60 -7.68 -4.41
N ARG A 33 0.32 -7.28 -4.27
CA ARG A 33 -0.71 -7.60 -5.25
C ARG A 33 -0.64 -6.65 -6.44
N ARG A 34 0.13 -7.06 -7.44
CA ARG A 34 0.46 -6.21 -8.59
C ARG A 34 -0.35 -6.48 -9.85
N TYR A 35 -1.34 -7.37 -9.79
CA TYR A 35 -2.17 -7.72 -10.95
C TYR A 35 -3.65 -7.53 -10.63
N PHE A 36 -4.44 -7.09 -11.62
CA PHE A 36 -5.88 -6.84 -11.46
C PHE A 36 -6.62 -7.99 -10.77
N ARG A 37 -6.39 -9.23 -11.22
CA ARG A 37 -7.07 -10.40 -10.61
C ARG A 37 -6.67 -10.61 -9.15
N ALA A 38 -5.39 -10.45 -8.82
CA ALA A 38 -4.89 -10.61 -7.46
C ALA A 38 -5.49 -9.55 -6.52
N LEU A 39 -5.58 -8.30 -6.97
CA LEU A 39 -6.25 -7.22 -6.25
C LEU A 39 -7.75 -7.50 -6.08
N LEU A 40 -8.42 -7.91 -7.16
CA LEU A 40 -9.86 -8.18 -7.15
C LEU A 40 -10.24 -9.31 -6.18
N THR A 41 -9.48 -10.40 -6.17
CA THR A 41 -9.84 -11.60 -5.40
C THR A 41 -9.21 -11.64 -4.02
N GLY A 42 -8.14 -10.89 -3.79
CA GLY A 42 -7.45 -10.91 -2.51
C GLY A 42 -7.97 -9.90 -1.50
N SER A 43 -8.62 -8.82 -1.94
CA SER A 43 -9.00 -7.71 -1.06
C SER A 43 -10.14 -8.11 -0.12
N PRO A 44 -9.99 -8.01 1.21
CA PRO A 44 -11.00 -8.46 2.17
C PRO A 44 -12.29 -7.65 2.10
N GLU A 45 -12.24 -6.39 1.65
CA GLU A 45 -13.42 -5.51 1.55
C GLU A 45 -14.29 -5.78 0.31
N GLY A 46 -13.89 -6.68 -0.59
CA GLY A 46 -14.71 -7.10 -1.73
C GLY A 46 -14.99 -5.98 -2.73
N ILE A 47 -13.95 -5.31 -3.24
CA ILE A 47 -14.10 -4.27 -4.27
C ILE A 47 -14.73 -4.83 -5.56
N ALA A 48 -15.73 -4.13 -6.11
CA ALA A 48 -16.32 -4.51 -7.39
C ALA A 48 -15.33 -4.29 -8.55
N SER A 49 -15.38 -5.15 -9.57
CA SER A 49 -14.40 -5.17 -10.67
C SER A 49 -14.34 -3.85 -11.46
N ASN A 50 -15.50 -3.24 -11.74
CA ASN A 50 -15.59 -1.96 -12.42
C ASN A 50 -15.00 -0.81 -11.58
N ILE A 51 -15.22 -0.83 -10.26
CA ILE A 51 -14.67 0.16 -9.34
C ILE A 51 -13.15 0.01 -9.24
N LEU A 52 -12.64 -1.22 -9.09
CA LEU A 52 -11.20 -1.48 -9.09
C LEU A 52 -10.53 -1.00 -10.38
N ALA A 53 -11.16 -1.25 -11.54
CA ALA A 53 -10.63 -0.82 -12.83
C ALA A 53 -10.52 0.71 -12.91
N ASP A 54 -11.57 1.44 -12.55
CA ASP A 54 -11.56 2.91 -12.49
C ASP A 54 -10.50 3.43 -11.51
N ARG A 55 -10.36 2.82 -10.34
CA ARG A 55 -9.34 3.22 -9.35
C ARG A 55 -7.92 2.99 -9.81
N LEU A 56 -7.64 1.88 -10.47
CA LEU A 56 -6.31 1.64 -11.02
C LEU A 56 -5.94 2.66 -12.11
N VAL A 57 -6.90 3.09 -12.93
CA VAL A 57 -6.69 4.17 -13.90
C VAL A 57 -6.35 5.48 -13.17
N ARG A 58 -7.16 5.88 -12.18
CA ARG A 58 -6.95 7.12 -11.42
C ARG A 58 -5.63 7.15 -10.67
N LEU A 59 -5.25 6.03 -10.02
CA LEU A 59 -3.97 5.92 -9.31
C LEU A 59 -2.77 6.01 -10.25
N VAL A 60 -2.91 5.51 -11.49
CA VAL A 60 -1.88 5.67 -12.53
C VAL A 60 -1.83 7.11 -13.04
N GLU A 61 -2.97 7.73 -13.31
CA GLU A 61 -3.05 9.13 -13.74
C GLU A 61 -2.52 10.10 -12.68
N ALA A 62 -2.75 9.80 -11.40
CA ALA A 62 -2.21 10.55 -10.27
C ALA A 62 -0.71 10.28 -10.02
N GLY A 63 -0.08 9.38 -10.80
CA GLY A 63 1.33 9.05 -10.68
C GLY A 63 1.69 8.27 -9.42
N LEU A 64 0.73 7.63 -8.75
CA LEU A 64 0.96 6.77 -7.57
C LEU A 64 1.30 5.33 -7.97
N LEU A 65 0.75 4.88 -9.10
CA LEU A 65 1.06 3.60 -9.71
C LEU A 65 1.62 3.80 -11.12
N SER A 66 2.52 2.91 -11.53
CA SER A 66 2.86 2.71 -12.94
C SER A 66 2.15 1.46 -13.45
N ARG A 67 1.81 1.45 -14.74
CA ARG A 67 1.24 0.29 -15.43
C ARG A 67 2.26 -0.22 -16.45
N GLY A 68 2.78 -1.42 -16.21
CA GLY A 68 3.71 -2.08 -17.12
C GLY A 68 3.10 -2.40 -18.48
N THR A 69 3.93 -2.39 -19.53
CA THR A 69 3.53 -2.84 -20.87
C THR A 69 3.32 -4.35 -20.83
N ALA A 70 2.15 -4.81 -21.26
CA ALA A 70 1.86 -6.23 -21.37
C ALA A 70 1.97 -6.65 -22.82
N ALA A 71 2.74 -7.71 -23.10
CA ALA A 71 2.69 -8.39 -24.37
C ALA A 71 1.29 -8.96 -24.63
N ARG A 72 0.95 -9.24 -25.89
CA ARG A 72 -0.36 -9.80 -26.26
C ARG A 72 -0.64 -11.08 -25.45
N GLY A 73 -1.72 -11.08 -24.66
CA GLY A 73 -2.11 -12.20 -23.80
C GLY A 73 -1.54 -12.16 -22.37
N GLN A 74 -0.63 -11.24 -22.06
CA GLN A 74 -0.13 -11.02 -20.70
C GLN A 74 -0.98 -10.00 -19.95
N ARG A 75 -0.95 -10.06 -18.62
CA ARG A 75 -1.64 -9.10 -17.76
C ARG A 75 -0.70 -7.96 -17.41
N ALA A 76 -1.19 -6.73 -17.48
CA ALA A 76 -0.43 -5.57 -17.04
C ALA A 76 -0.16 -5.67 -15.54
N GLN A 77 1.10 -5.43 -15.17
CA GLN A 77 1.54 -5.33 -13.79
C GLN A 77 1.44 -3.87 -13.34
N TYR A 78 0.87 -3.63 -12.17
CA TYR A 78 0.87 -2.35 -11.49
C TYR A 78 2.02 -2.31 -10.48
N SER A 79 2.75 -1.20 -10.43
CA SER A 79 3.88 -1.04 -9.50
C SER A 79 3.76 0.31 -8.82
N LEU A 80 4.14 0.41 -7.56
CA LEU A 80 4.23 1.71 -6.90
C LEU A 80 5.26 2.57 -7.61
N THR A 81 4.97 3.86 -7.73
CA THR A 81 5.98 4.89 -7.99
C THR A 81 6.59 5.33 -6.66
N GLU A 82 7.60 6.21 -6.69
CA GLU A 82 8.09 6.85 -5.46
C GLU A 82 6.97 7.59 -4.72
N ALA A 83 6.09 8.30 -5.44
CA ALA A 83 4.94 8.96 -4.83
C ALA A 83 3.95 7.95 -4.20
N GLY A 84 3.76 6.78 -4.82
CA GLY A 84 2.97 5.68 -4.26
C GLY A 84 3.58 5.13 -2.97
N ILE A 85 4.90 4.94 -2.93
CA ILE A 85 5.62 4.47 -1.74
C ILE A 85 5.48 5.47 -0.58
N GLN A 86 5.57 6.77 -0.87
CA GLN A 86 5.41 7.83 0.13
C GLN A 86 4.00 7.95 0.71
N THR A 87 3.03 7.15 0.25
CA THR A 87 1.73 7.01 0.93
C THR A 87 1.78 6.09 2.15
N LEU A 88 2.85 5.30 2.33
CA LEU A 88 2.96 4.37 3.46
C LEU A 88 2.88 5.08 4.82
N PRO A 89 3.58 6.19 5.10
CA PRO A 89 3.42 6.92 6.36
C PRO A 89 1.98 7.43 6.60
N ILE A 90 1.23 7.74 5.54
CA ILE A 90 -0.18 8.15 5.64
C ILE A 90 -1.04 6.95 6.05
N LEU A 91 -0.81 5.78 5.43
CA LEU A 91 -1.48 4.53 5.79
C LEU A 91 -1.18 4.11 7.23
N ASP A 92 0.07 4.23 7.66
CA ASP A 92 0.48 3.92 9.04
C ASP A 92 -0.21 4.86 10.04
N ALA A 93 -0.22 6.17 9.78
CA ALA A 93 -0.92 7.12 10.64
C ALA A 93 -2.43 6.84 10.75
N LEU A 94 -3.08 6.46 9.63
CA LEU A 94 -4.49 6.05 9.62
C LEU A 94 -4.72 4.77 10.44
N GLY A 95 -3.82 3.79 10.29
CA GLY A 95 -3.84 2.55 11.07
C GLY A 95 -3.68 2.82 12.57
N ASN A 96 -2.68 3.61 12.96
CA ASN A 96 -2.41 4.00 14.34
C ASN A 96 -3.59 4.72 14.99
N TRP A 97 -4.26 5.60 14.24
CA TRP A 97 -5.51 6.22 14.71
C TRP A 97 -6.59 5.16 15.00
N SER A 98 -6.72 4.15 14.13
CA SER A 98 -7.68 3.07 14.32
C SER A 98 -7.39 2.19 15.54
N LEU A 99 -6.12 2.02 15.93
CA LEU A 99 -5.74 1.28 17.15
C LEU A 99 -6.40 1.91 18.39
N THR A 100 -6.49 3.24 18.43
CA THR A 100 -7.08 3.97 19.57
C THR A 100 -8.60 4.02 19.49
N TRP A 101 -9.17 4.33 18.33
CA TRP A 101 -10.58 4.71 18.22
C TRP A 101 -11.48 3.65 17.61
N ARG A 102 -10.91 2.58 17.04
CA ARG A 102 -11.60 1.47 16.38
C ARG A 102 -10.92 0.13 16.68
N PRO A 103 -10.76 -0.25 17.97
CA PRO A 103 -10.06 -1.47 18.34
C PRO A 103 -10.77 -2.70 17.77
N ALA A 104 -9.98 -3.68 17.33
CA ALA A 104 -10.47 -4.94 16.79
C ALA A 104 -9.52 -6.07 17.18
N ALA A 105 -10.02 -7.30 17.26
CA ALA A 105 -9.20 -8.48 17.53
C ALA A 105 -9.07 -9.33 16.25
N ASN A 106 -8.32 -8.82 15.27
CA ASN A 106 -8.05 -9.52 14.02
C ASN A 106 -6.58 -9.35 13.60
N GLU A 107 -6.14 -10.15 12.63
CA GLU A 107 -4.77 -10.16 12.14
C GLU A 107 -4.32 -8.79 11.63
N LEU A 108 -5.17 -8.05 10.92
CA LEU A 108 -4.83 -6.71 10.42
C LEU A 108 -4.58 -5.71 11.54
N HIS A 109 -5.29 -5.84 12.66
CA HIS A 109 -5.07 -5.01 13.85
C HIS A 109 -3.74 -5.36 14.54
N ALA A 110 -3.43 -6.65 14.67
CA ALA A 110 -2.12 -7.10 15.17
C ALA A 110 -0.97 -6.59 14.29
N ARG A 111 -1.16 -6.54 12.96
CA ARG A 111 -0.21 -5.93 12.01
C ARG A 111 0.14 -4.52 12.36
N GLN A 112 -0.92 -3.75 12.53
CA GLN A 112 -0.79 -2.34 12.78
C GLN A 112 -0.17 -2.10 14.16
N GLN A 113 -0.52 -2.91 15.17
CA GLN A 113 0.10 -2.82 16.48
C GLN A 113 1.61 -3.11 16.41
N PHE A 114 2.03 -4.16 15.70
CA PHE A 114 3.45 -4.44 15.51
C PHE A 114 4.17 -3.27 14.82
N MET A 115 3.62 -2.73 13.74
CA MET A 115 4.21 -1.57 13.06
C MET A 115 4.30 -0.35 13.99
N HIS A 116 3.24 -0.09 14.75
CA HIS A 116 3.20 0.98 15.75
C HIS A 116 4.31 0.85 16.79
N ASP A 117 4.51 -0.34 17.33
CA ASP A 117 5.51 -0.63 18.37
C ASP A 117 6.94 -0.47 17.86
N GLN A 118 7.19 -0.71 16.56
CA GLN A 118 8.51 -0.49 15.94
C GLN A 118 8.79 0.99 15.64
N GLY A 119 7.75 1.79 15.40
CA GLY A 119 7.84 3.23 15.18
C GLY A 119 8.40 3.65 13.80
N PRO A 120 8.68 4.96 13.62
CA PRO A 120 9.02 5.54 12.32
C PRO A 120 10.20 4.91 11.56
N PRO A 121 11.31 4.48 12.22
CA PRO A 121 12.42 3.83 11.50
C PRO A 121 11.99 2.58 10.73
N PHE A 122 11.02 1.82 11.24
CA PHE A 122 10.53 0.64 10.55
C PHE A 122 9.70 0.97 9.30
N ILE A 123 9.02 2.11 9.31
CA ILE A 123 8.31 2.62 8.12
C ILE A 123 9.31 3.00 7.02
N GLU A 124 10.43 3.63 7.38
CA GLU A 124 11.50 3.92 6.42
C GLU A 124 12.13 2.65 5.84
N ASP A 125 12.40 1.64 6.68
CA ASP A 125 12.89 0.35 6.22
C ASP A 125 11.91 -0.32 5.24
N LEU A 126 10.60 -0.29 5.53
CA LEU A 126 9.56 -0.77 4.62
C LEU A 126 9.56 0.00 3.28
N MET A 127 9.71 1.32 3.32
CA MET A 127 9.78 2.13 2.10
C MET A 127 10.99 1.77 1.24
N ASP A 128 12.15 1.52 1.84
CA ASP A 128 13.35 1.11 1.10
C ASP A 128 13.20 -0.27 0.46
N ASP A 129 12.56 -1.20 1.17
CA ASP A 129 12.23 -2.51 0.61
C ASP A 129 11.22 -2.40 -0.54
N LEU A 130 10.22 -1.52 -0.44
CA LEU A 130 9.30 -1.20 -1.54
C LEU A 130 10.02 -0.59 -2.74
N ARG A 131 10.99 0.31 -2.54
CA ARG A 131 11.81 0.87 -3.64
C ARG A 131 12.58 -0.23 -4.36
N THR A 132 13.09 -1.21 -3.62
CA THR A 132 13.74 -2.40 -4.20
C THR A 132 12.74 -3.20 -5.06
N ARG A 133 11.55 -3.53 -4.53
CA ARG A 133 10.53 -4.36 -5.21
C ARG A 133 9.86 -3.71 -6.42
N HIS A 134 9.62 -2.41 -6.35
CA HIS A 134 8.80 -1.70 -7.32
C HIS A 134 9.60 -0.82 -8.29
N LEU A 135 10.75 -0.30 -7.86
CA LEU A 135 11.57 0.63 -8.64
C LEU A 135 12.91 0.04 -9.07
N GLY A 136 13.28 -1.15 -8.61
CA GLY A 136 14.57 -1.78 -8.92
C GLY A 136 15.75 -1.07 -8.25
N ALA A 137 15.51 -0.37 -7.13
CA ALA A 137 16.58 0.19 -6.32
C ALA A 137 17.49 -0.94 -5.78
N PRO A 138 18.79 -0.68 -5.57
CA PRO A 138 19.67 -1.67 -4.97
C PRO A 138 19.20 -1.98 -3.54
N PRO A 139 19.16 -3.26 -3.12
CA PRO A 139 18.76 -3.63 -1.78
C PRO A 139 19.73 -3.03 -0.76
N LYS A 140 19.22 -2.53 0.36
CA LYS A 140 20.06 -2.10 1.49
C LYS A 140 20.77 -3.31 2.07
N THR A 141 22.05 -3.14 2.44
CA THR A 141 22.80 -4.19 3.12
C THR A 141 22.22 -4.41 4.51
N GLN A 142 21.65 -5.58 4.74
CA GLN A 142 21.11 -5.97 6.05
C GLN A 142 21.51 -7.41 6.40
N SER A 143 21.79 -7.64 7.68
CA SER A 143 22.12 -8.95 8.23
C SER A 143 20.89 -9.47 9.01
N GLY A 144 19.82 -9.82 8.31
CA GLY A 144 18.59 -10.27 8.94
C GLY A 144 17.38 -10.29 7.99
N PRO A 145 16.20 -10.71 8.50
CA PRO A 145 14.97 -10.74 7.73
C PRO A 145 14.57 -9.33 7.24
N THR A 146 14.00 -9.26 6.04
CA THR A 146 13.43 -8.04 5.47
C THR A 146 12.34 -7.47 6.37
N PRO A 147 12.04 -6.17 6.27
CA PRO A 147 10.94 -5.57 7.02
C PRO A 147 9.60 -6.28 6.80
N PHE A 148 9.32 -6.75 5.58
CA PHE A 148 8.11 -7.53 5.30
C PHE A 148 8.16 -8.95 5.88
N GLU A 149 9.31 -9.63 5.88
CA GLU A 149 9.44 -10.93 6.58
C GLU A 149 9.22 -10.79 8.09
N ARG A 150 9.73 -9.72 8.70
CA ARG A 150 9.47 -9.39 10.11
C ARG A 150 7.98 -9.13 10.35
N LEU A 151 7.34 -8.41 9.43
CA LEU A 151 5.93 -8.09 9.50
C LEU A 151 5.07 -9.35 9.36
N ASP A 152 5.40 -10.25 8.44
CA ASP A 152 4.68 -11.51 8.25
C ASP A 152 4.90 -12.47 9.45
N ALA A 153 6.10 -12.49 10.03
CA ALA A 153 6.40 -13.27 11.24
C ALA A 153 5.62 -12.80 12.48
N ALA A 154 5.33 -11.50 12.58
CA ALA A 154 4.52 -10.95 13.67
C ALA A 154 3.04 -11.40 13.64
N HIS A 155 2.59 -12.01 12.54
CA HIS A 155 1.22 -12.52 12.36
C HIS A 155 1.09 -14.02 12.51
N ALA A 156 2.21 -14.75 12.64
CA ALA A 156 2.12 -16.18 12.84
C ALA A 156 1.36 -16.44 14.14
N PRO A 157 0.30 -17.29 14.13
CA PRO A 157 -0.38 -17.64 15.37
C PRO A 157 0.66 -18.18 16.35
N ALA A 158 0.62 -17.71 17.60
CA ALA A 158 1.40 -18.34 18.66
C ALA A 158 0.90 -19.79 18.80
N ASP A 159 1.83 -20.75 18.66
CA ASP A 159 1.57 -22.18 18.84
C ASP A 159 0.94 -22.51 20.20
#